data_AF-A0A0F9W2K5-F1
#
_entry.id   AF-A0A0F9W2K5-F1
#
_cell.length_a   1.000
_cell.length_b   1.000
_cell.length_c   1.000
_cell.angle_alpha   90.00
_cell.angle_beta   90.00
_cell.angle_gamma   90.00
#
_symmetry.space_group_name_H-M   'P 1'
#
loop_
_entity.id
_entity.type
_entity.pdbx_description
1 polymer ?
#
loop_
_entity_poly.entity_id
_entity_poly.type
_entity_poly.pdbx_seq_one_letter_code
_entity_poly.pdbx_strand_id
1 'polypeptide(L)'
;MPKESNTGTSQLSGSTASLQASSPRPLLAALILSAILHAALLAGTLLTPAAPSPASDGTTAALEVALLGTVSDPVRDSADDAAAGAPADTGYDGANTQAVAPAPLPAARQAPGIATRTPVVVTRADAANRLDVAQAAVDLKVSASIEPWRPQNLALAWQEQESTMLRERVAQWLEDPEQLLNQPEPLRWQHDGRQYQAAVRHLPAGSATAMERAVVEISTEYDGRQVHSSIQLQRLPFSHYAQFIDSWDPDVTLSEDIVTGRFHSNTAINISTERGAAPQFRGPVSIATSLTWAGAYLAAGMFADGLELQAGRIDLPTMTMPLFAAEVNPNDSGGQRSEPHYFDRASWITFHATGEYSWKHSPDGPVQGHRTTSAGTVYLIANDGVNLSVQGQLSGQVVVYSPYRISITGHLRYADNPQDSADSPDLLSLISDHTIQIETPSVTGPGDLHIQAAIYAGRRFSVRQFRARNNGMLYIYGSVVAGSMSATEPRYATRIEFDHRLDSIRAPGFPMTDRYALESQDPHWRVAR
;
A
#
# COMPACT_ATOMS: atom_id res chain seq x y z
N MET A 1 68.96 -6.12 -47.34
CA MET A 1 69.97 -7.21 -47.19
C MET A 1 69.86 -7.79 -45.79
N PRO A 2 69.96 -9.11 -45.61
CA PRO A 2 68.75 -9.96 -45.48
C PRO A 2 68.83 -11.01 -44.36
N LYS A 3 67.70 -11.72 -44.14
CA LYS A 3 67.51 -13.19 -43.91
C LYS A 3 66.29 -13.39 -43.01
N GLU A 4 65.11 -13.80 -43.50
CA GLU A 4 64.73 -15.10 -44.08
C GLU A 4 65.33 -16.31 -43.36
N SER A 5 64.48 -17.12 -42.70
CA SER A 5 63.97 -18.40 -43.24
C SER A 5 63.67 -19.46 -42.17
N ASN A 6 62.75 -20.35 -42.56
CA ASN A 6 62.47 -21.72 -42.11
C ASN A 6 61.56 -21.95 -40.89
N THR A 7 60.29 -22.34 -41.08
CA THR A 7 59.72 -23.63 -41.57
C THR A 7 59.75 -24.74 -40.53
N GLY A 8 58.57 -25.22 -40.17
CA GLY A 8 58.34 -26.42 -39.35
C GLY A 8 56.88 -26.86 -39.42
N THR A 9 56.56 -27.54 -40.52
CA THR A 9 55.30 -28.21 -40.83
C THR A 9 55.06 -29.37 -39.87
N SER A 10 53.83 -29.53 -39.35
CA SER A 10 53.32 -30.86 -38.98
C SER A 10 51.82 -30.93 -39.26
N GLN A 11 51.48 -31.71 -40.28
CA GLN A 11 50.13 -32.21 -40.55
C GLN A 11 49.73 -33.21 -39.46
N LEU A 12 48.47 -33.21 -39.04
CA LEU A 12 47.74 -34.43 -38.67
C LEU A 12 46.26 -34.28 -39.04
N SER A 13 45.75 -35.42 -39.48
CA SER A 13 44.56 -35.68 -40.27
C SER A 13 43.24 -35.58 -39.48
N GLY A 14 42.19 -35.12 -40.16
CA GLY A 14 40.90 -35.79 -40.27
C GLY A 14 39.95 -35.85 -39.06
N SER A 15 38.84 -35.12 -39.13
CA SER A 15 37.49 -35.68 -38.88
C SER A 15 36.40 -34.68 -39.31
N THR A 16 35.67 -35.05 -40.36
CA THR A 16 34.44 -34.36 -40.80
C THR A 16 33.26 -34.85 -39.96
N ALA A 17 32.72 -33.99 -39.10
CA ALA A 17 31.43 -34.20 -38.44
C ALA A 17 30.42 -33.18 -38.95
N SER A 18 29.48 -33.67 -39.77
CA SER A 18 28.26 -33.01 -40.19
C SER A 18 27.33 -32.81 -38.98
N LEU A 19 26.98 -31.57 -38.64
CA LEU A 19 25.88 -31.29 -37.73
C LEU A 19 24.67 -30.81 -38.53
N GLN A 20 23.63 -31.64 -38.46
CA GLN A 20 22.32 -31.48 -39.06
C GLN A 20 21.62 -30.22 -38.54
N ALA A 21 20.96 -29.51 -39.45
CA ALA A 21 19.98 -28.48 -39.12
C ALA A 21 18.78 -29.12 -38.40
N SER A 22 18.59 -28.74 -37.13
CA SER A 22 17.37 -29.03 -36.37
C SER A 22 16.21 -28.18 -36.89
N SER A 23 15.12 -28.82 -37.27
CA SER A 23 13.90 -28.18 -37.76
C SER A 23 13.02 -27.65 -36.61
N PRO A 24 12.38 -26.48 -36.74
CA PRO A 24 11.48 -25.94 -35.73
C PRO A 24 10.08 -26.53 -35.95
N ARG A 25 9.71 -27.56 -35.19
CA ARG A 25 8.35 -28.16 -35.25
C ARG A 25 7.54 -28.24 -33.94
N PRO A 26 7.95 -27.76 -32.75
CA PRO A 26 7.06 -27.82 -31.58
C PRO A 26 6.03 -26.67 -31.50
N LEU A 27 6.30 -25.51 -32.13
CA LEU A 27 5.44 -24.31 -32.01
C LEU A 27 4.14 -24.39 -32.82
N LEU A 28 4.17 -25.05 -33.98
CA LEU A 28 2.97 -25.19 -34.83
C LEU A 28 1.97 -26.19 -34.23
N ALA A 29 2.46 -27.23 -33.55
CA ALA A 29 1.61 -28.24 -32.91
C ALA A 29 0.85 -27.67 -31.69
N ALA A 30 1.49 -26.77 -30.91
CA ALA A 30 0.86 -26.12 -29.77
C ALA A 30 -0.26 -25.15 -30.19
N LEU A 31 -0.09 -24.42 -31.29
CA LEU A 31 -1.11 -23.51 -31.83
C LEU A 31 -2.33 -24.26 -32.40
N ILE A 32 -2.11 -25.40 -33.07
CA ILE A 32 -3.22 -26.22 -33.60
C ILE A 32 -4.02 -26.86 -32.46
N LEU A 33 -3.36 -27.32 -31.39
CA LEU A 33 -4.04 -27.91 -30.25
C LEU A 33 -4.89 -26.88 -29.47
N SER A 34 -4.40 -25.65 -29.33
CA SER A 34 -5.14 -24.55 -28.70
C SER A 34 -6.39 -24.16 -29.51
N ALA A 35 -6.29 -24.10 -30.84
CA ALA A 35 -7.42 -23.77 -31.71
C ALA A 35 -8.52 -24.85 -31.67
N ILE A 36 -8.14 -26.13 -31.59
CA ILE A 36 -9.10 -27.24 -31.48
C ILE A 36 -9.82 -27.21 -30.12
N LEU A 37 -9.11 -26.87 -29.03
CA LEU A 37 -9.71 -26.80 -27.70
C LEU A 37 -10.75 -25.66 -27.59
N HIS A 38 -10.48 -24.50 -28.20
CA HIS A 38 -11.42 -23.38 -28.22
C HIS A 38 -12.64 -23.66 -29.10
N ALA A 39 -12.46 -24.36 -30.23
CA ALA A 39 -13.58 -24.77 -31.09
C ALA A 39 -14.51 -25.79 -30.40
N ALA A 40 -13.95 -26.70 -29.59
CA ALA A 40 -14.73 -27.67 -28.81
C ALA A 40 -15.54 -27.00 -27.68
N LEU A 41 -14.99 -25.95 -27.06
CA LEU A 41 -15.67 -25.19 -26.01
C LEU A 41 -16.87 -24.38 -26.57
N LEU A 42 -16.72 -23.84 -27.78
CA LEU A 42 -17.78 -23.10 -28.49
C LEU A 42 -18.87 -24.00 -29.07
N ALA A 43 -18.57 -25.25 -29.42
CA ALA A 43 -19.57 -26.21 -29.88
C ALA A 43 -20.43 -26.77 -28.73
N GLY A 44 -19.88 -26.81 -27.50
CA GLY A 44 -20.58 -27.32 -26.32
C GLY A 44 -21.70 -26.42 -25.80
N THR A 45 -21.70 -25.13 -26.12
CA THR A 45 -22.71 -24.16 -25.64
C THR A 45 -23.94 -24.04 -26.55
N LEU A 46 -23.92 -24.63 -27.74
CA LEU A 46 -25.00 -24.51 -28.74
C LEU A 46 -26.03 -25.66 -28.72
N LEU A 47 -25.93 -26.62 -27.79
CA LEU A 47 -26.75 -27.85 -27.81
C LEU A 47 -27.56 -28.12 -26.53
N THR A 48 -27.89 -27.09 -25.75
CA THR A 48 -28.86 -27.23 -24.65
C THR A 48 -30.24 -26.71 -25.06
N PRO A 49 -31.27 -27.58 -25.18
CA PRO A 49 -32.64 -27.12 -25.42
C PRO A 49 -33.21 -26.40 -24.19
N ALA A 50 -33.79 -25.23 -24.40
CA ALA A 50 -34.41 -24.41 -23.38
C ALA A 50 -35.70 -25.04 -22.82
N ALA A 51 -35.80 -25.15 -21.50
CA ALA A 51 -37.06 -25.42 -20.80
C ALA A 51 -37.85 -24.10 -20.61
N PRO A 52 -39.19 -24.13 -20.67
CA PRO A 52 -40.00 -22.91 -20.55
C PRO A 52 -40.09 -22.42 -19.09
N SER A 53 -39.76 -21.15 -18.88
CA SER A 53 -39.99 -20.43 -17.61
C SER A 53 -41.38 -19.78 -17.57
N PRO A 54 -42.06 -19.79 -16.41
CA PRO A 54 -43.28 -19.01 -16.19
C PRO A 54 -42.94 -17.54 -15.86
N ALA A 55 -43.89 -16.67 -16.17
CA ALA A 55 -43.83 -15.23 -15.96
C ALA A 55 -44.10 -14.81 -14.50
N SER A 56 -43.31 -13.88 -13.97
CA SER A 56 -43.79 -12.84 -13.06
C SER A 56 -42.76 -11.71 -12.86
N ASP A 57 -43.31 -10.50 -12.94
CA ASP A 57 -42.82 -9.14 -12.76
C ASP A 57 -41.64 -8.84 -11.81
N GLY A 58 -40.71 -8.02 -12.35
CA GLY A 58 -40.29 -6.72 -11.82
C GLY A 58 -39.73 -6.63 -10.40
N THR A 59 -38.39 -6.53 -10.28
CA THR A 59 -37.64 -5.43 -9.64
C THR A 59 -36.14 -5.76 -9.72
N THR A 60 -35.32 -4.73 -9.96
CA THR A 60 -33.87 -4.73 -10.20
C THR A 60 -33.01 -5.32 -9.06
N ALA A 61 -32.13 -6.28 -9.38
CA ALA A 61 -30.96 -6.71 -8.60
C ALA A 61 -29.88 -7.19 -9.61
N ALA A 62 -28.69 -6.59 -9.64
CA ALA A 62 -27.50 -6.99 -8.88
C ALA A 62 -27.10 -8.46 -9.15
N LEU A 63 -26.03 -8.64 -9.90
CA LEU A 63 -25.50 -9.94 -10.32
C LEU A 63 -24.72 -10.55 -9.14
N GLU A 64 -25.37 -11.42 -8.37
CA GLU A 64 -24.76 -12.25 -7.33
C GLU A 64 -24.76 -13.70 -7.81
N VAL A 65 -23.58 -14.27 -8.04
CA VAL A 65 -23.42 -15.67 -8.46
C VAL A 65 -23.25 -16.53 -7.22
N ALA A 66 -24.34 -17.18 -6.79
CA ALA A 66 -24.33 -18.19 -5.74
C ALA A 66 -23.89 -19.55 -6.29
N LEU A 67 -22.82 -20.13 -5.72
CA LEU A 67 -22.49 -21.55 -5.89
C LEU A 67 -23.04 -22.36 -4.69
N LEU A 68 -23.99 -23.25 -4.99
CA LEU A 68 -24.53 -24.26 -4.09
C LEU A 68 -23.48 -25.35 -3.79
N GLY A 69 -23.12 -25.50 -2.51
CA GLY A 69 -22.37 -26.64 -1.97
C GLY A 69 -23.28 -27.51 -1.13
N THR A 70 -23.48 -28.76 -1.56
CA THR A 70 -24.28 -29.80 -0.92
C THR A 70 -23.63 -30.31 0.38
N VAL A 71 -24.36 -30.26 1.49
CA VAL A 71 -23.99 -30.90 2.76
C VAL A 71 -24.47 -32.35 2.77
N SER A 72 -23.59 -33.27 3.15
CA SER A 72 -23.93 -34.64 3.53
C SER A 72 -23.33 -34.93 4.90
N ASP A 73 -24.20 -35.15 5.89
CA ASP A 73 -23.86 -35.73 7.19
C ASP A 73 -23.39 -37.19 7.04
N PRO A 74 -22.58 -37.68 7.99
CA PRO A 74 -23.16 -38.71 8.83
C PRO A 74 -22.89 -38.54 10.32
N VAL A 75 -23.99 -38.71 11.04
CA VAL A 75 -24.12 -39.08 12.45
C VAL A 75 -23.29 -40.33 12.78
N ARG A 76 -22.53 -40.28 13.88
CA ARG A 76 -22.21 -41.47 14.68
C ARG A 76 -22.01 -41.11 16.16
N ASP A 77 -22.94 -41.63 16.96
CA ASP A 77 -22.87 -41.82 18.40
C ASP A 77 -21.61 -42.59 18.82
N SER A 78 -21.02 -42.18 19.95
CA SER A 78 -20.60 -43.09 21.02
C SER A 78 -20.27 -42.28 22.28
N ALA A 79 -21.00 -42.57 23.36
CA ALA A 79 -20.78 -42.12 24.72
C ALA A 79 -19.82 -43.05 25.48
N ASP A 80 -19.36 -42.55 26.63
CA ASP A 80 -18.63 -43.21 27.73
C ASP A 80 -17.19 -43.65 27.39
N ASP A 81 -16.15 -43.37 28.18
CA ASP A 81 -16.06 -43.59 29.63
C ASP A 81 -14.84 -42.89 30.30
N ALA A 82 -15.00 -42.64 31.60
CA ALA A 82 -14.02 -42.63 32.71
C ALA A 82 -12.71 -41.79 32.72
N ALA A 83 -12.62 -41.06 33.83
CA ALA A 83 -11.46 -40.42 34.45
C ALA A 83 -10.28 -41.36 34.76
N ALA A 84 -9.06 -40.81 34.74
CA ALA A 84 -8.05 -40.85 35.82
C ALA A 84 -6.64 -40.55 35.30
N GLY A 85 -5.85 -39.84 36.12
CA GLY A 85 -4.40 -40.06 36.19
C GLY A 85 -3.51 -38.95 35.65
N ALA A 86 -3.17 -38.00 36.52
CA ALA A 86 -1.93 -37.23 36.42
C ALA A 86 -0.71 -38.14 36.66
N PRO A 87 0.46 -37.80 36.09
CA PRO A 87 1.75 -38.02 36.73
C PRO A 87 2.43 -36.64 36.94
N ALA A 88 2.77 -36.24 38.18
CA ALA A 88 4.01 -36.58 38.87
C ALA A 88 5.23 -36.34 37.96
N ASP A 89 5.81 -35.14 38.01
CA ASP A 89 6.88 -34.78 38.95
C ASP A 89 8.11 -35.70 38.79
N THR A 90 9.07 -35.24 37.99
CA THR A 90 10.45 -35.69 38.06
C THR A 90 11.34 -34.46 38.10
N GLY A 91 11.96 -34.28 39.27
CA GLY A 91 12.88 -33.20 39.55
C GLY A 91 14.13 -33.25 38.68
N TYR A 92 14.62 -32.05 38.39
CA TYR A 92 16.00 -31.79 38.01
C TYR A 92 16.54 -30.74 38.98
N ASP A 93 17.15 -31.22 40.06
CA ASP A 93 18.07 -30.47 40.89
C ASP A 93 19.49 -30.69 40.36
N GLY A 94 20.32 -29.63 40.40
CA GLY A 94 21.78 -29.79 40.42
C GLY A 94 22.59 -28.94 39.44
N ALA A 95 22.70 -27.65 39.77
CA ALA A 95 23.93 -26.83 39.73
C ALA A 95 25.11 -27.25 38.83
N ASN A 96 25.45 -26.40 37.85
CA ASN A 96 26.80 -25.80 37.75
C ASN A 96 26.86 -24.78 36.60
N THR A 97 26.99 -23.49 36.91
CA THR A 97 27.58 -22.53 35.97
C THR A 97 28.57 -21.66 36.73
N GLN A 98 29.83 -22.09 36.69
CA GLN A 98 30.98 -21.27 37.02
C GLN A 98 30.99 -20.03 36.12
N ALA A 99 31.06 -18.87 36.75
CA ALA A 99 31.38 -17.61 36.11
C ALA A 99 32.82 -17.66 35.57
N VAL A 100 32.96 -17.74 34.24
CA VAL A 100 34.24 -17.50 33.56
C VAL A 100 34.33 -16.00 33.27
N ALA A 101 35.29 -15.34 33.90
CA ALA A 101 35.64 -13.95 33.62
C ALA A 101 36.13 -13.81 32.16
N PRO A 102 35.70 -12.79 31.40
CA PRO A 102 36.23 -12.56 30.06
C PRO A 102 37.68 -12.08 30.14
N ALA A 103 38.54 -12.71 29.33
CA ALA A 103 39.93 -12.34 29.12
C ALA A 103 40.07 -10.92 28.53
N PRO A 104 41.16 -10.19 28.84
CA PRO A 104 41.35 -8.84 28.32
C PRO A 104 41.68 -8.85 26.82
N LEU A 105 41.01 -7.97 26.07
CA LEU A 105 41.24 -7.75 24.65
C LEU A 105 42.68 -7.24 24.39
N PRO A 106 43.36 -7.72 23.34
CA PRO A 106 44.69 -7.22 22.96
C PRO A 106 44.62 -5.81 22.36
N ALA A 107 45.59 -4.98 22.76
CA ALA A 107 45.76 -3.60 22.35
C ALA A 107 45.82 -3.46 20.81
N ALA A 108 44.90 -2.68 20.25
CA ALA A 108 44.92 -2.30 18.84
C ALA A 108 46.02 -1.25 18.59
N ARG A 109 46.85 -1.55 17.58
CA ARG A 109 47.91 -0.70 17.03
C ARG A 109 47.34 0.64 16.54
N GLN A 110 48.03 1.72 16.90
CA GLN A 110 47.85 3.05 16.36
C GLN A 110 48.23 3.10 14.87
N ALA A 111 47.41 3.77 14.07
CA ALA A 111 47.72 4.26 12.72
C ALA A 111 47.35 5.76 12.64
N PRO A 112 47.98 6.54 11.74
CA PRO A 112 48.30 7.94 12.01
C PRO A 112 47.24 8.96 11.56
N GLY A 113 47.16 10.03 12.36
CA GLY A 113 46.84 11.43 12.03
C GLY A 113 45.90 11.74 10.88
N ILE A 114 44.66 12.12 11.21
CA ILE A 114 43.80 12.96 10.37
C ILE A 114 43.61 14.31 11.06
N ALA A 115 43.81 15.37 10.28
CA ALA A 115 43.88 16.76 10.70
C ALA A 115 42.63 17.27 11.44
N THR A 116 42.87 17.99 12.53
CA THR A 116 41.93 18.79 13.29
C THR A 116 41.29 19.87 12.41
N ARG A 117 39.98 19.76 12.15
CA ARG A 117 39.16 20.91 11.76
C ARG A 117 38.47 21.46 13.00
N THR A 118 38.77 22.72 13.29
CA THR A 118 38.11 23.56 14.30
C THR A 118 36.59 23.57 14.12
N PRO A 119 35.80 23.45 15.21
CA PRO A 119 34.36 23.64 15.13
C PRO A 119 34.03 25.12 14.95
N VAL A 120 33.27 25.44 13.90
CA VAL A 120 32.65 26.75 13.72
C VAL A 120 31.44 26.81 14.65
N VAL A 121 31.52 27.70 15.64
CA VAL A 121 30.39 28.08 16.49
C VAL A 121 29.44 28.92 15.63
N VAL A 122 28.28 28.37 15.27
CA VAL A 122 27.21 29.13 14.62
C VAL A 122 26.35 29.75 15.71
N THR A 123 26.44 31.06 15.85
CA THR A 123 25.62 31.86 16.76
C THR A 123 24.20 32.05 16.20
N ARG A 124 23.22 32.16 17.09
CA ARG A 124 21.77 32.30 16.88
C ARG A 124 21.31 33.53 16.06
N ALA A 125 22.24 34.28 15.45
CA ALA A 125 21.96 35.48 14.67
C ALA A 125 22.02 35.26 13.14
N ASP A 126 22.54 34.12 12.66
CA ASP A 126 22.67 33.85 11.21
C ASP A 126 21.46 33.10 10.60
N ALA A 127 20.45 32.76 11.41
CA ALA A 127 19.22 32.10 10.96
C ALA A 127 18.12 33.08 10.49
N ALA A 128 18.32 34.39 10.64
CA ALA A 128 17.33 35.41 10.29
C ALA A 128 17.57 36.10 8.92
N ASN A 129 18.63 35.72 8.19
CA ASN A 129 19.03 36.39 6.94
C ASN A 129 19.06 35.47 5.72
N ARG A 130 18.26 34.40 5.71
CA ARG A 130 18.11 33.44 4.61
C ARG A 130 16.68 33.35 4.07
N LEU A 131 15.89 34.40 4.27
CA LEU A 131 14.56 34.60 3.69
C LEU A 131 14.58 35.86 2.81
N ASP A 132 15.45 35.91 1.80
CA ASP A 132 15.41 37.01 0.82
C ASP A 132 16.02 36.66 -0.56
N VAL A 133 15.82 35.41 -1.02
CA VAL A 133 16.04 35.04 -2.43
C VAL A 133 14.91 34.10 -2.88
N ALA A 134 13.70 34.63 -2.95
CA ALA A 134 12.58 33.99 -3.65
C ALA A 134 11.72 35.05 -4.36
N GLN A 135 12.38 35.98 -5.06
CA GLN A 135 11.74 36.87 -6.04
C GLN A 135 12.61 36.89 -7.30
N ALA A 136 12.55 35.80 -8.05
CA ALA A 136 12.83 35.81 -9.48
C ALA A 136 11.61 35.17 -10.15
N ALA A 137 10.60 36.00 -10.39
CA ALA A 137 9.49 35.66 -11.26
C ALA A 137 10.06 35.40 -12.66
N VAL A 138 10.18 34.12 -13.02
CA VAL A 138 10.29 33.73 -14.42
C VAL A 138 8.89 33.85 -15.00
N ASP A 139 8.71 34.87 -15.82
CA ASP A 139 7.51 35.18 -16.58
C ASP A 139 7.30 34.10 -17.65
N LEU A 140 6.81 32.92 -17.25
CA LEU A 140 6.32 31.87 -18.14
C LEU A 140 4.88 32.21 -18.53
N LYS A 141 4.78 33.08 -19.53
CA LYS A 141 3.54 33.40 -20.21
C LYS A 141 3.14 32.23 -21.11
N VAL A 142 2.60 31.16 -20.53
CA VAL A 142 1.80 30.17 -21.27
C VAL A 142 0.34 30.38 -20.87
N SER A 143 -0.27 31.42 -21.45
CA SER A 143 -1.72 31.57 -21.46
C SER A 143 -2.30 30.75 -22.60
N ALA A 144 -2.57 29.47 -22.34
CA ALA A 144 -3.64 28.76 -23.04
C ALA A 144 -4.86 28.79 -22.12
N SER A 145 -5.67 29.85 -22.23
CA SER A 145 -6.97 29.89 -21.57
C SER A 145 -7.88 28.86 -22.24
N ILE A 146 -7.92 27.65 -21.68
CA ILE A 146 -9.03 26.72 -21.93
C ILE A 146 -10.16 27.18 -21.01
N GLU A 147 -11.12 27.90 -21.58
CA GLU A 147 -12.31 28.35 -20.87
C GLU A 147 -13.10 27.12 -20.37
N PRO A 148 -13.54 27.07 -19.10
CA PRO A 148 -14.31 25.94 -18.59
C PRO A 148 -15.63 25.82 -19.40
N TRP A 149 -15.74 24.75 -20.17
CA TRP A 149 -16.84 24.50 -21.10
C TRP A 149 -18.20 24.38 -20.40
N ARG A 150 -19.25 24.95 -21.04
CA ARG A 150 -20.66 24.79 -20.64
C ARG A 150 -21.42 23.97 -21.71
N PRO A 151 -22.00 22.80 -21.37
CA PRO A 151 -22.70 21.94 -22.33
C PRO A 151 -23.91 22.60 -22.99
N GLN A 152 -24.14 22.31 -24.28
CA GLN A 152 -25.49 22.22 -24.85
C GLN A 152 -25.94 20.75 -24.86
N ASN A 153 -27.26 20.51 -24.80
CA ASN A 153 -27.90 19.20 -24.61
C ASN A 153 -27.85 18.24 -25.83
N LEU A 154 -26.95 18.42 -26.79
CA LEU A 154 -26.78 17.42 -27.86
C LEU A 154 -25.78 16.36 -27.40
N ALA A 155 -26.31 15.29 -26.80
CA ALA A 155 -25.56 14.12 -26.38
C ALA A 155 -25.69 13.01 -27.43
N LEU A 156 -24.57 12.61 -28.04
CA LEU A 156 -24.51 11.49 -28.96
C LEU A 156 -23.83 10.31 -28.25
N ALA A 157 -24.53 9.22 -28.03
CA ALA A 157 -23.95 8.03 -27.40
C ALA A 157 -22.77 7.50 -28.22
N TRP A 158 -21.76 6.97 -27.54
CA TRP A 158 -20.67 6.26 -28.20
C TRP A 158 -21.19 5.05 -28.98
N GLN A 159 -20.59 4.84 -30.14
CA GLN A 159 -20.80 3.60 -30.87
C GLN A 159 -20.11 2.43 -30.14
N GLU A 160 -20.56 1.20 -30.37
CA GLU A 160 -20.02 0.01 -29.67
C GLU A 160 -18.51 -0.17 -29.89
N GLN A 161 -18.05 0.10 -31.12
CA GLN A 161 -16.63 0.08 -31.48
C GLN A 161 -15.84 1.17 -30.74
N GLU A 162 -16.36 2.40 -30.70
CA GLU A 162 -15.74 3.52 -29.98
C GLU A 162 -15.67 3.24 -28.47
N SER A 163 -16.75 2.69 -27.89
CA SER A 163 -16.79 2.30 -26.48
C SER A 163 -15.76 1.22 -26.15
N THR A 164 -15.56 0.26 -27.05
CA THR A 164 -14.54 -0.79 -26.87
C THR A 164 -13.13 -0.21 -26.96
N MET A 165 -12.85 0.59 -28.00
CA MET A 165 -11.57 1.27 -28.16
C MET A 165 -11.24 2.18 -26.98
N LEU A 166 -12.19 2.98 -26.49
CA LEU A 166 -11.99 3.86 -25.35
C LEU A 166 -11.77 3.09 -24.05
N ARG A 167 -12.47 1.97 -23.83
CA ARG A 167 -12.23 1.11 -22.66
C ARG A 167 -10.83 0.49 -22.68
N GLU A 168 -10.40 -0.03 -23.82
CA GLU A 168 -9.04 -0.55 -23.99
C GLU A 168 -7.99 0.55 -23.75
N ARG A 169 -8.27 1.76 -24.23
CA ARG A 169 -7.37 2.90 -24.04
C ARG A 169 -7.27 3.33 -22.58
N VAL A 170 -8.40 3.37 -21.87
CA VAL A 170 -8.41 3.63 -20.43
C VAL A 170 -7.64 2.55 -19.70
N ALA A 171 -7.84 1.27 -20.02
CA ALA A 171 -7.09 0.17 -19.41
C ALA A 171 -5.57 0.36 -19.58
N GLN A 172 -5.12 0.71 -20.79
CA GLN A 172 -3.70 1.03 -21.06
C GLN A 172 -3.19 2.19 -20.20
N TRP A 173 -3.98 3.26 -20.05
CA TRP A 173 -3.60 4.39 -19.20
C TRP A 173 -3.60 4.05 -17.70
N LEU A 174 -4.41 3.10 -17.25
CA LEU A 174 -4.40 2.64 -15.85
C LEU A 174 -3.20 1.72 -15.57
N GLU A 175 -2.73 0.98 -16.57
CA GLU A 175 -1.50 0.17 -16.49
C GLU A 175 -0.25 1.04 -16.42
N ASP A 176 -0.19 2.10 -17.23
CA ASP A 176 0.91 3.07 -17.29
C ASP A 176 0.38 4.52 -17.23
N PRO A 177 0.07 5.03 -16.04
CA PRO A 177 -0.47 6.37 -15.86
C PRO A 177 0.51 7.47 -16.28
N GLU A 178 1.82 7.22 -16.24
CA GLU A 178 2.81 8.23 -16.62
C GLU A 178 2.70 8.63 -18.10
N GLN A 179 2.32 7.67 -18.97
CA GLN A 179 2.04 7.96 -20.38
C GLN A 179 0.95 9.00 -20.58
N LEU A 180 0.01 9.12 -19.64
CA LEU A 180 -1.11 10.03 -19.72
C LEU A 180 -0.80 11.32 -18.94
N LEU A 181 -0.27 11.19 -17.72
CA LEU A 181 -0.23 12.27 -16.73
C LEU A 181 0.97 13.21 -16.89
N ASN A 182 2.06 12.74 -17.49
CA ASN A 182 3.32 13.49 -17.64
C ASN A 182 3.54 14.05 -19.05
N GLN A 183 2.51 14.03 -19.91
CA GLN A 183 2.63 14.53 -21.29
C GLN A 183 2.40 16.04 -21.35
N PRO A 184 3.33 16.82 -21.95
CA PRO A 184 3.15 18.26 -22.13
C PRO A 184 2.13 18.60 -23.23
N GLU A 185 1.85 17.65 -24.14
CA GLU A 185 0.91 17.82 -25.24
C GLU A 185 -0.24 16.80 -25.15
N PRO A 186 -1.43 17.11 -25.69
CA PRO A 186 -2.53 16.16 -25.76
C PRO A 186 -2.11 14.88 -26.51
N LEU A 187 -2.43 13.71 -25.94
CA LEU A 187 -2.18 12.43 -26.57
C LEU A 187 -3.07 12.29 -27.81
N ARG A 188 -2.48 12.06 -28.98
CA ARG A 188 -3.22 11.92 -30.25
C ARG A 188 -3.17 10.50 -30.77
N TRP A 189 -4.27 10.01 -31.31
CA TRP A 189 -4.33 8.72 -32.00
C TRP A 189 -5.38 8.71 -33.10
N GLN A 190 -5.34 7.68 -33.94
CA GLN A 190 -6.33 7.45 -34.98
C GLN A 190 -7.07 6.13 -34.76
N HIS A 191 -8.37 6.13 -35.03
CA HIS A 191 -9.21 4.94 -35.02
C HIS A 191 -10.31 5.13 -36.07
N ASP A 192 -10.52 4.14 -36.92
CA ASP A 192 -11.51 4.16 -38.02
C ASP A 192 -11.49 5.44 -38.89
N GLY A 193 -10.27 5.91 -39.20
CA GLY A 193 -10.06 7.11 -40.02
C GLY A 193 -10.36 8.44 -39.32
N ARG A 194 -10.76 8.41 -38.04
CA ARG A 194 -10.96 9.60 -37.21
C ARG A 194 -9.76 9.84 -36.31
N GLN A 195 -9.42 11.10 -36.11
CA GLN A 195 -8.36 11.51 -35.19
C GLN A 195 -8.97 11.89 -33.84
N TYR A 196 -8.45 11.28 -32.79
CA TYR A 196 -8.80 11.54 -31.40
C TYR A 196 -7.66 12.24 -30.69
N GLN A 197 -7.99 13.04 -29.69
CA GLN A 197 -7.03 13.67 -28.78
C GLN A 197 -7.53 13.58 -27.34
N ALA A 198 -6.62 13.37 -26.40
CA ALA A 198 -6.89 13.37 -24.97
C ALA A 198 -6.00 14.40 -24.26
N ALA A 199 -6.64 15.32 -23.53
CA ALA A 199 -5.97 16.27 -22.65
C ALA A 199 -6.28 15.90 -21.20
N VAL A 200 -5.33 16.13 -20.29
CA VAL A 200 -5.45 15.69 -18.90
C VAL A 200 -5.39 16.90 -17.98
N ARG A 201 -6.34 16.98 -17.07
CA ARG A 201 -6.38 17.99 -16.03
C ARG A 201 -6.34 17.35 -14.66
N HIS A 202 -5.28 17.64 -13.92
CA HIS A 202 -5.11 17.19 -12.54
C HIS A 202 -5.95 18.05 -11.59
N LEU A 203 -6.69 17.39 -10.71
CA LEU A 203 -7.46 18.00 -9.64
C LEU A 203 -6.84 17.57 -8.31
N PRO A 204 -6.08 18.45 -7.63
CA PRO A 204 -5.46 18.12 -6.35
C PRO A 204 -6.52 17.85 -5.28
N ALA A 205 -6.14 17.15 -4.22
CA ALA A 205 -7.02 16.92 -3.07
C ALA A 205 -7.46 18.26 -2.45
N GLY A 206 -8.77 18.45 -2.31
CA GLY A 206 -9.36 19.69 -1.77
C GLY A 206 -9.38 19.77 -0.24
N SER A 207 -9.01 18.71 0.48
CA SER A 207 -8.96 18.64 1.94
C SER A 207 -7.99 17.54 2.39
N ALA A 208 -7.73 17.46 3.70
CA ALA A 208 -6.86 16.45 4.30
C ALA A 208 -7.29 15.00 3.98
N THR A 209 -8.59 14.77 3.81
CA THR A 209 -9.17 13.46 3.53
C THR A 209 -9.67 13.30 2.08
N ALA A 210 -9.60 14.35 1.27
CA ALA A 210 -10.01 14.26 -0.13
C ALA A 210 -9.03 13.42 -0.96
N MET A 211 -9.58 12.83 -2.02
CA MET A 211 -8.81 12.12 -3.04
C MET A 211 -8.31 13.09 -4.12
N GLU A 212 -7.16 12.76 -4.69
CA GLU A 212 -6.70 13.38 -5.95
C GLU A 212 -7.44 12.74 -7.12
N ARG A 213 -7.75 13.56 -8.14
CA ARG A 213 -8.42 13.11 -9.35
C ARG A 213 -7.69 13.62 -10.60
N ALA A 214 -7.85 12.92 -11.71
CA ALA A 214 -7.49 13.40 -13.02
C ALA A 214 -8.72 13.32 -13.93
N VAL A 215 -8.97 14.39 -14.68
CA VAL A 215 -10.01 14.42 -15.71
C VAL A 215 -9.33 14.32 -17.06
N VAL A 216 -9.63 13.26 -17.79
CA VAL A 216 -9.20 13.06 -19.18
C VAL A 216 -10.31 13.56 -20.09
N GLU A 217 -10.07 14.69 -20.74
CA GLU A 217 -10.95 15.27 -21.74
C GLU A 217 -10.57 14.73 -23.12
N ILE A 218 -11.46 13.92 -23.69
CA ILE A 218 -11.29 13.31 -25.00
C ILE A 218 -12.06 14.13 -26.02
N SER A 219 -11.46 14.40 -27.18
CA SER A 219 -12.15 15.02 -28.31
C SER A 219 -11.84 14.37 -29.64
N THR A 220 -12.79 14.51 -30.56
CA THR A 220 -12.72 14.02 -31.93
C THR A 220 -13.66 14.84 -32.83
N GLU A 221 -13.61 14.59 -34.13
CA GLU A 221 -14.52 15.19 -35.10
C GLU A 221 -15.65 14.19 -35.46
N TYR A 222 -16.89 14.65 -35.38
CA TYR A 222 -18.08 13.90 -35.77
C TYR A 222 -18.95 14.78 -36.69
N ASP A 223 -19.18 14.33 -37.91
CA ASP A 223 -19.94 15.05 -38.95
C ASP A 223 -19.52 16.53 -39.12
N GLY A 224 -18.22 16.79 -39.18
CA GLY A 224 -17.68 18.15 -39.35
C GLY A 224 -17.69 19.01 -38.08
N ARG A 225 -18.06 18.45 -36.93
CA ARG A 225 -18.15 19.15 -35.64
C ARG A 225 -17.19 18.54 -34.63
N GLN A 226 -16.53 19.38 -33.84
CA GLN A 226 -15.75 18.93 -32.70
C GLN A 226 -16.69 18.47 -31.58
N VAL A 227 -16.44 17.27 -31.08
CA VAL A 227 -17.18 16.67 -29.97
C VAL A 227 -16.21 16.24 -28.86
N HIS A 228 -16.69 16.27 -27.62
CA HIS A 228 -15.91 16.01 -26.43
C HIS A 228 -16.62 14.99 -25.52
N SER A 229 -15.84 14.22 -24.78
CA SER A 229 -16.28 13.42 -23.64
C SER A 229 -15.23 13.50 -22.54
N SER A 230 -15.58 13.07 -21.33
CA SER A 230 -14.69 13.10 -20.17
C SER A 230 -14.63 11.76 -19.45
N ILE A 231 -13.44 11.41 -18.97
CA ILE A 231 -13.19 10.27 -18.10
C ILE A 231 -12.58 10.80 -16.81
N GLN A 232 -13.15 10.41 -15.68
CA GLN A 232 -12.63 10.77 -14.36
C GLN A 232 -11.87 9.58 -13.80
N LEU A 233 -10.62 9.83 -13.46
CA LEU A 233 -9.73 8.88 -12.81
C LEU A 233 -9.50 9.36 -11.37
N GLN A 234 -9.58 8.44 -10.42
CA GLN A 234 -9.24 8.69 -9.03
C GLN A 234 -7.85 8.11 -8.77
N ARG A 235 -6.96 8.92 -8.19
CA ARG A 235 -5.66 8.44 -7.73
C ARG A 235 -5.84 7.66 -6.43
N LEU A 236 -5.29 6.46 -6.35
CA LEU A 236 -5.45 5.61 -5.18
C LEU A 236 -4.47 6.05 -4.08
N PRO A 237 -4.92 6.34 -2.85
CA PRO A 237 -4.02 6.53 -1.73
C PRO A 237 -3.49 5.19 -1.21
N PHE A 238 -2.32 5.22 -0.58
CA PHE A 238 -1.82 4.02 0.09
C PHE A 238 -2.75 3.55 1.22
N SER A 239 -3.58 4.44 1.76
CA SER A 239 -4.59 4.10 2.77
C SER A 239 -5.71 3.19 2.23
N HIS A 240 -5.78 2.91 0.93
CA HIS A 240 -6.69 1.90 0.35
C HIS A 240 -6.20 0.46 0.56
N TYR A 241 -4.95 0.27 0.96
CA TYR A 241 -4.42 -1.05 1.27
C TYR A 241 -4.61 -1.35 2.74
N ALA A 242 -5.18 -2.50 3.07
CA ALA A 242 -5.11 -3.02 4.43
C ALA A 242 -3.64 -3.19 4.83
N GLN A 243 -2.85 -3.76 3.92
CA GLN A 243 -1.41 -3.90 4.10
C GLN A 243 -0.65 -3.71 2.78
N PHE A 244 0.38 -2.87 2.83
CA PHE A 244 1.32 -2.61 1.75
C PHE A 244 2.76 -2.70 2.28
N ILE A 245 3.61 -3.53 1.66
CA ILE A 245 5.03 -3.67 2.04
C ILE A 245 5.94 -3.54 0.82
N ASP A 246 6.81 -2.53 0.81
CA ASP A 246 7.76 -2.30 -0.30
C ASP A 246 8.88 -3.35 -0.35
N SER A 247 9.45 -3.71 0.78
CA SER A 247 10.49 -4.73 0.89
C SER A 247 10.19 -5.65 2.06
N TRP A 248 9.64 -6.81 1.77
CA TRP A 248 9.42 -7.89 2.72
C TRP A 248 10.76 -8.37 3.28
N ASP A 249 10.86 -8.44 4.60
CA ASP A 249 12.05 -8.96 5.26
C ASP A 249 12.15 -10.48 5.02
N PRO A 250 13.29 -11.01 4.53
CA PRO A 250 13.42 -12.45 4.22
C PRO A 250 13.24 -13.38 5.42
N ASP A 251 13.51 -12.88 6.64
CA ASP A 251 13.38 -13.65 7.88
C ASP A 251 11.97 -13.53 8.50
N VAL A 252 11.04 -12.82 7.85
CA VAL A 252 9.67 -12.66 8.30
C VAL A 252 8.78 -13.61 7.53
N THR A 253 8.03 -14.42 8.26
CA THR A 253 7.10 -15.39 7.72
C THR A 253 5.72 -15.12 8.29
N LEU A 254 4.71 -15.11 7.44
CA LEU A 254 3.31 -15.06 7.83
C LEU A 254 2.85 -16.46 8.23
N SER A 255 2.22 -16.61 9.39
CA SER A 255 1.76 -17.93 9.85
C SER A 255 0.36 -17.89 10.45
N GLU A 256 0.10 -17.13 11.51
CA GLU A 256 -1.23 -17.02 12.13
C GLU A 256 -1.92 -15.69 11.77
N ASP A 257 -1.38 -14.96 10.80
CA ASP A 257 -1.86 -13.64 10.43
C ASP A 257 -3.20 -13.66 9.66
N ILE A 258 -4.04 -12.66 9.93
CA ILE A 258 -5.31 -12.45 9.23
C ILE A 258 -5.30 -11.03 8.65
N VAL A 259 -5.46 -10.91 7.35
CA VAL A 259 -5.57 -9.62 6.64
C VAL A 259 -6.90 -9.57 5.92
N THR A 260 -7.77 -8.65 6.32
CA THR A 260 -9.05 -8.36 5.66
C THR A 260 -8.93 -7.05 4.90
N GLY A 261 -9.09 -7.10 3.57
CA GLY A 261 -8.88 -5.98 2.64
C GLY A 261 -7.67 -6.19 1.72
N ARG A 262 -7.35 -5.16 0.93
CA ARG A 262 -6.32 -5.26 -0.12
C ARG A 262 -4.92 -5.48 0.47
N PHE A 263 -4.22 -6.49 -0.03
CA PHE A 263 -2.82 -6.75 0.30
C PHE A 263 -1.93 -6.51 -0.93
N HIS A 264 -0.81 -5.84 -0.72
CA HIS A 264 0.23 -5.71 -1.73
C HIS A 264 1.64 -5.87 -1.16
N SER A 265 2.51 -6.58 -1.88
CA SER A 265 3.95 -6.48 -1.65
C SER A 265 4.74 -6.33 -2.95
N ASN A 266 5.69 -5.40 -2.97
CA ASN A 266 6.59 -5.19 -4.10
C ASN A 266 7.68 -6.28 -4.20
N THR A 267 7.85 -7.12 -3.16
CA THR A 267 8.83 -8.20 -3.12
C THR A 267 8.18 -9.52 -2.72
N ALA A 268 8.98 -10.59 -2.70
CA ALA A 268 8.47 -11.90 -2.34
C ALA A 268 8.09 -11.96 -0.86
N ILE A 269 6.97 -12.60 -0.55
CA ILE A 269 6.54 -12.83 0.82
C ILE A 269 6.75 -14.30 1.19
N ASN A 270 7.07 -14.56 2.46
CA ASN A 270 7.20 -15.91 2.98
C ASN A 270 5.96 -16.29 3.79
N ILE A 271 5.40 -17.46 3.52
CA ILE A 271 4.28 -18.04 4.26
C ILE A 271 4.70 -19.36 4.91
N SER A 272 4.26 -19.61 6.14
CA SER A 272 4.31 -20.92 6.77
C SER A 272 2.90 -21.48 6.91
N THR A 273 2.73 -22.75 6.52
CA THR A 273 1.53 -23.54 6.82
C THR A 273 1.81 -24.68 7.81
N GLU A 274 2.95 -24.61 8.51
CA GLU A 274 3.35 -25.66 9.44
C GLU A 274 2.41 -25.74 10.66
N ARG A 275 2.17 -26.97 11.13
CA ARG A 275 1.40 -27.24 12.37
C ARG A 275 -0.05 -26.72 12.39
N GLY A 276 -0.64 -26.48 11.21
CA GLY A 276 -2.03 -26.04 11.09
C GLY A 276 -2.25 -24.54 11.30
N ALA A 277 -1.19 -23.77 11.55
CA ALA A 277 -1.20 -22.31 11.41
C ALA A 277 -1.09 -21.99 9.92
N ALA A 278 -2.00 -21.19 9.39
CA ALA A 278 -1.92 -20.68 8.02
C ALA A 278 -2.53 -19.28 7.97
N PRO A 279 -1.89 -18.32 7.27
CA PRO A 279 -2.42 -16.98 7.19
C PRO A 279 -3.73 -16.97 6.40
N GLN A 280 -4.57 -15.97 6.66
CA GLN A 280 -5.84 -15.77 5.95
C GLN A 280 -5.86 -14.40 5.31
N PHE A 281 -6.02 -14.36 4.00
CA PHE A 281 -6.25 -13.14 3.23
C PHE A 281 -7.71 -13.10 2.76
N ARG A 282 -8.46 -12.15 3.32
CA ARG A 282 -9.88 -11.89 3.04
C ARG A 282 -9.99 -10.58 2.24
N GLY A 283 -9.42 -10.62 1.04
CA GLY A 283 -9.26 -9.48 0.16
C GLY A 283 -8.32 -9.83 -0.99
N PRO A 284 -8.30 -9.00 -2.06
CA PRO A 284 -7.42 -9.25 -3.19
C PRO A 284 -5.96 -9.11 -2.77
N VAL A 285 -5.15 -10.09 -3.18
CA VAL A 285 -3.71 -10.14 -2.89
C VAL A 285 -2.93 -9.95 -4.17
N SER A 286 -2.01 -8.99 -4.15
CA SER A 286 -1.10 -8.71 -5.27
C SER A 286 0.35 -8.75 -4.81
N ILE A 287 1.21 -9.42 -5.56
CA ILE A 287 2.64 -9.53 -5.26
C ILE A 287 3.41 -9.26 -6.54
N ALA A 288 4.29 -8.26 -6.51
CA ALA A 288 5.00 -7.85 -7.72
C ALA A 288 6.05 -8.86 -8.21
N THR A 289 6.38 -9.84 -7.38
CA THR A 289 7.37 -10.88 -7.67
C THR A 289 6.79 -12.27 -7.45
N SER A 290 7.20 -12.96 -6.39
CA SER A 290 6.90 -14.38 -6.16
C SER A 290 6.38 -14.63 -4.75
N LEU A 291 5.74 -15.78 -4.56
CA LEU A 291 5.35 -16.29 -3.25
C LEU A 291 6.26 -17.46 -2.86
N THR A 292 6.84 -17.42 -1.66
CA THR A 292 7.56 -18.56 -1.06
C THR A 292 6.75 -19.13 0.08
N TRP A 293 6.73 -20.46 0.22
CA TRP A 293 6.00 -21.11 1.29
C TRP A 293 6.77 -22.29 1.88
N ALA A 294 6.59 -22.49 3.19
CA ALA A 294 7.05 -23.65 3.94
C ALA A 294 5.84 -24.43 4.45
N GLY A 295 5.78 -25.73 4.13
CA GLY A 295 4.66 -26.61 4.48
C GLY A 295 4.30 -27.58 3.35
N ALA A 296 3.47 -28.58 3.66
CA ALA A 296 3.12 -29.63 2.70
C ALA A 296 2.21 -29.12 1.57
N TYR A 297 1.38 -28.12 1.85
CA TYR A 297 0.45 -27.52 0.90
C TYR A 297 0.09 -26.09 1.33
N LEU A 298 -0.28 -25.24 0.36
CA LEU A 298 -0.96 -23.99 0.64
C LEU A 298 -2.37 -24.32 1.11
N ALA A 299 -2.81 -23.71 2.21
CA ALA A 299 -4.15 -23.93 2.75
C ALA A 299 -5.22 -23.50 1.72
N ALA A 300 -6.20 -24.37 1.48
CA ALA A 300 -7.35 -24.03 0.64
C ALA A 300 -8.07 -22.81 1.24
N GLY A 301 -8.37 -21.81 0.41
CA GLY A 301 -9.03 -20.58 0.86
C GLY A 301 -8.11 -19.57 1.58
N MET A 302 -6.78 -19.78 1.60
CA MET A 302 -5.82 -18.79 2.10
C MET A 302 -5.98 -17.42 1.41
N PHE A 303 -6.22 -17.44 0.10
CA PHE A 303 -6.46 -16.25 -0.74
C PHE A 303 -7.91 -16.26 -1.21
N ALA A 304 -8.84 -15.83 -0.37
CA ALA A 304 -10.28 -15.97 -0.64
C ALA A 304 -10.71 -15.23 -1.92
N ASP A 305 -10.13 -14.06 -2.18
CA ASP A 305 -10.50 -13.20 -3.31
C ASP A 305 -9.45 -13.21 -4.44
N GLY A 306 -8.57 -14.21 -4.43
CA GLY A 306 -7.56 -14.43 -5.45
C GLY A 306 -6.17 -13.87 -5.12
N LEU A 307 -5.19 -14.37 -5.87
CA LEU A 307 -3.78 -14.03 -5.80
C LEU A 307 -3.29 -13.63 -7.20
N GLU A 308 -2.78 -12.41 -7.32
CA GLU A 308 -2.09 -11.90 -8.50
C GLU A 308 -0.59 -11.88 -8.25
N LEU A 309 0.17 -12.66 -9.02
CA LEU A 309 1.63 -12.63 -9.04
C LEU A 309 2.12 -11.82 -10.23
N GLN A 310 3.33 -11.27 -10.13
CA GLN A 310 3.89 -10.36 -11.13
C GLN A 310 3.02 -9.11 -11.31
N ALA A 311 2.33 -8.69 -10.25
CA ALA A 311 1.66 -7.41 -10.23
C ALA A 311 2.69 -6.28 -10.49
N GLY A 312 2.25 -5.16 -11.04
CA GLY A 312 3.15 -4.02 -11.19
C GLY A 312 3.65 -3.53 -9.82
N ARG A 313 4.94 -3.19 -9.72
CA ARG A 313 5.50 -2.48 -8.56
C ARG A 313 4.75 -1.17 -8.35
N ILE A 314 4.55 -0.78 -7.10
CA ILE A 314 3.97 0.51 -6.71
C ILE A 314 5.04 1.27 -5.94
N ASP A 315 5.48 2.42 -6.42
CA ASP A 315 6.61 3.10 -5.79
C ASP A 315 6.22 3.79 -4.48
N LEU A 316 6.94 3.43 -3.41
CA LEU A 316 6.77 4.04 -2.08
C LEU A 316 7.43 5.44 -2.08
N PRO A 317 6.70 6.51 -1.72
CA PRO A 317 7.23 7.86 -1.79
C PRO A 317 8.27 8.13 -0.70
N THR A 318 9.33 8.85 -1.03
CA THR A 318 10.24 9.40 -0.02
C THR A 318 9.59 10.63 0.62
N MET A 319 9.40 10.62 1.95
CA MET A 319 8.82 11.75 2.69
C MET A 319 9.91 12.49 3.49
N THR A 320 9.78 13.82 3.65
CA THR A 320 10.67 14.67 4.50
C THR A 320 10.03 16.05 4.78
N MET A 321 8.81 16.04 5.37
CA MET A 321 7.84 17.16 5.63
C MET A 321 6.97 17.58 4.42
N PRO A 322 5.69 17.95 4.60
CA PRO A 322 4.63 17.14 4.03
C PRO A 322 3.75 17.85 3.01
N LEU A 323 3.14 17.01 2.17
CA LEU A 323 2.01 17.27 1.27
C LEU A 323 0.86 18.08 1.93
N PHE A 324 0.80 18.18 3.26
CA PHE A 324 -0.20 18.96 4.01
C PHE A 324 0.04 20.47 3.94
N ALA A 325 1.26 20.93 3.62
CA ALA A 325 1.51 22.36 3.40
C ALA A 325 0.71 22.91 2.19
N ALA A 326 0.38 22.03 1.23
CA ALA A 326 -0.51 22.33 0.11
C ALA A 326 -2.01 22.13 0.45
N GLU A 327 -2.34 21.19 1.36
CA GLU A 327 -3.69 21.01 1.91
C GLU A 327 -4.11 22.17 2.83
N VAL A 328 -3.13 22.88 3.40
CA VAL A 328 -3.30 24.23 3.96
C VAL A 328 -3.42 25.21 2.80
N ASN A 329 -4.53 25.13 2.05
CA ASN A 329 -4.80 26.10 0.99
C ASN A 329 -5.01 27.49 1.64
N PRO A 330 -4.18 28.51 1.33
CA PRO A 330 -4.30 29.83 1.95
C PRO A 330 -5.62 30.54 1.62
N ASN A 331 -6.36 30.07 0.60
CA ASN A 331 -7.62 30.67 0.15
C ASN A 331 -8.89 30.04 0.75
N ASP A 332 -8.76 29.00 1.58
CA ASP A 332 -9.94 28.38 2.20
C ASP A 332 -10.42 29.26 3.37
N SER A 333 -11.31 30.18 3.04
CA SER A 333 -11.67 31.36 3.85
C SER A 333 -12.73 31.08 4.92
N GLY A 334 -13.13 29.80 5.10
CA GLY A 334 -14.31 29.43 5.90
C GLY A 334 -14.05 28.51 7.10
N GLY A 335 -12.87 27.90 7.22
CA GLY A 335 -12.53 26.96 8.30
C GLY A 335 -11.57 27.56 9.31
N GLN A 336 -11.84 27.40 10.60
CA GLN A 336 -10.90 27.70 11.68
C GLN A 336 -9.59 26.93 11.43
N ARG A 337 -8.49 27.66 11.19
CA ARG A 337 -7.17 27.07 10.94
C ARG A 337 -6.71 26.28 12.17
N SER A 338 -6.53 24.97 12.04
CA SER A 338 -5.81 24.18 13.05
C SER A 338 -4.31 24.37 12.83
N GLU A 339 -3.71 25.32 13.55
CA GLU A 339 -2.26 25.51 13.55
C GLU A 339 -1.55 24.21 14.00
N PRO A 340 -0.57 23.70 13.24
CA PRO A 340 0.15 22.50 13.63
C PRO A 340 0.86 22.66 14.98
N HIS A 341 0.83 21.62 15.80
CA HIS A 341 1.57 21.57 17.06
C HIS A 341 2.92 20.89 16.85
N TYR A 342 3.98 21.69 16.93
CA TYR A 342 5.35 21.22 16.76
C TYR A 342 5.97 20.74 18.07
N PHE A 343 6.71 19.63 18.00
CA PHE A 343 7.46 19.04 19.09
C PHE A 343 8.97 19.10 18.78
N ASP A 344 9.72 19.83 19.61
CA ASP A 344 11.17 20.04 19.47
C ASP A 344 12.01 18.98 20.21
N ARG A 345 11.35 18.09 20.96
CA ARG A 345 11.98 17.06 21.80
C ARG A 345 11.07 15.86 21.96
N ALA A 346 11.66 14.76 22.40
CA ALA A 346 10.93 13.52 22.64
C ALA A 346 9.72 13.75 23.54
N SER A 347 8.56 13.27 23.12
CA SER A 347 7.29 13.56 23.77
C SER A 347 6.37 12.33 23.80
N TRP A 348 5.67 12.14 24.91
CA TRP A 348 4.66 11.10 25.12
C TRP A 348 3.30 11.74 25.07
N ILE A 349 2.60 11.50 23.97
CA ILE A 349 1.27 12.01 23.66
C ILE A 349 0.24 10.96 24.10
N THR A 350 -0.74 11.39 24.87
CA THR A 350 -1.90 10.57 25.24
C THR A 350 -3.16 11.25 24.73
N PHE A 351 -3.91 10.54 23.89
CA PHE A 351 -5.23 10.95 23.41
C PHE A 351 -6.31 10.60 24.43
N HIS A 352 -7.29 11.48 24.58
CA HIS A 352 -8.42 11.33 25.48
C HIS A 352 -9.74 11.32 24.69
N ALA A 353 -10.66 10.44 25.11
CA ALA A 353 -11.98 10.29 24.49
C ALA A 353 -12.82 11.59 24.51
N THR A 354 -12.43 12.56 25.34
CA THR A 354 -13.04 13.89 25.45
C THR A 354 -12.72 14.82 24.27
N GLY A 355 -11.90 14.40 23.30
CA GLY A 355 -11.43 15.27 22.22
C GLY A 355 -10.28 16.17 22.65
N GLU A 356 -9.42 15.65 23.53
CA GLU A 356 -8.19 16.32 23.95
C GLU A 356 -6.99 15.39 23.78
N TYR A 357 -5.81 15.97 23.71
CA TYR A 357 -4.57 15.23 23.92
C TYR A 357 -3.69 15.96 24.91
N SER A 358 -2.94 15.19 25.70
CA SER A 358 -1.94 15.70 26.63
C SER A 358 -0.56 15.19 26.25
N TRP A 359 0.50 15.93 26.60
CA TRP A 359 1.87 15.46 26.38
C TRP A 359 2.77 15.66 27.59
N LYS A 360 3.83 14.84 27.66
CA LYS A 360 4.94 14.95 28.62
C LYS A 360 6.27 14.65 27.95
N HIS A 361 7.39 15.08 28.55
CA HIS A 361 8.74 14.91 27.98
C HIS A 361 9.53 13.71 28.55
N SER A 362 8.91 12.92 29.42
CA SER A 362 9.45 11.65 29.89
C SER A 362 8.31 10.70 30.28
N PRO A 363 8.51 9.36 30.25
CA PRO A 363 7.46 8.39 30.58
C PRO A 363 6.86 8.59 31.98
N ASP A 364 7.68 8.96 32.96
CA ASP A 364 7.26 9.15 34.36
C ASP A 364 7.17 10.64 34.75
N GLY A 365 7.29 11.53 33.77
CA GLY A 365 7.27 12.97 33.98
C GLY A 365 5.87 13.55 34.17
N PRO A 366 5.77 14.78 34.73
CA PRO A 366 4.50 15.48 34.81
C PRO A 366 4.01 15.87 33.40
N VAL A 367 2.68 15.91 33.27
CA VAL A 367 2.02 16.46 32.08
C VAL A 367 2.46 17.90 31.87
N GLN A 368 2.92 18.22 30.66
CA GLN A 368 3.42 19.53 30.28
C GLN A 368 2.33 20.42 29.70
N GLY A 369 1.34 19.81 29.05
CA GLY A 369 0.19 20.53 28.52
C GLY A 369 -0.89 19.61 27.97
N HIS A 370 -2.00 20.23 27.61
CA HIS A 370 -3.13 19.64 26.91
C HIS A 370 -3.61 20.59 25.81
N ARG A 371 -4.21 20.04 24.75
CA ARG A 371 -4.89 20.80 23.70
C ARG A 371 -6.09 20.01 23.20
N THR A 372 -7.11 20.72 22.73
CA THR A 372 -8.30 20.11 22.11
C THR A 372 -7.99 19.64 20.69
N THR A 373 -8.72 18.63 20.24
CA THR A 373 -8.75 18.17 18.85
C THR A 373 -9.88 18.86 18.05
N SER A 374 -10.41 19.98 18.54
CA SER A 374 -11.65 20.58 18.07
C SER A 374 -11.53 21.29 16.71
N ALA A 375 -12.47 20.98 15.82
CA ALA A 375 -12.72 21.53 14.48
C ALA A 375 -11.59 21.29 13.43
N GLY A 376 -11.82 20.30 12.56
CA GLY A 376 -10.91 19.95 11.46
C GLY A 376 -9.80 18.99 11.87
N THR A 377 -8.84 18.79 10.98
CA THR A 377 -7.70 17.90 11.20
C THR A 377 -6.63 18.58 12.06
N VAL A 378 -6.17 17.92 13.13
CA VAL A 378 -5.07 18.37 13.98
C VAL A 378 -3.77 17.72 13.59
N TYR A 379 -2.71 18.52 13.42
CA TYR A 379 -1.39 18.05 13.03
C TYR A 379 -0.42 18.12 14.20
N LEU A 380 0.13 16.98 14.61
CA LEU A 380 1.17 16.83 15.62
C LEU A 380 2.50 16.50 14.92
N ILE A 381 3.42 17.45 14.87
CA ILE A 381 4.60 17.40 14.01
C ILE A 381 5.86 17.36 14.86
N ALA A 382 6.69 16.33 14.72
CA ALA A 382 8.01 16.27 15.32
C ALA A 382 9.07 16.96 14.44
N ASN A 383 10.01 17.65 15.07
CA ASN A 383 11.23 18.09 14.39
C ASN A 383 12.16 16.90 14.06
N ASP A 384 13.18 17.17 13.24
CA ASP A 384 14.22 16.19 12.89
C ASP A 384 14.81 15.50 14.12
N GLY A 385 14.88 14.17 14.08
CA GLY A 385 15.42 13.34 15.15
C GLY A 385 14.52 13.20 16.39
N VAL A 386 13.33 13.82 16.41
CA VAL A 386 12.41 13.74 17.56
C VAL A 386 11.53 12.49 17.49
N ASN A 387 11.53 11.70 18.58
CA ASN A 387 10.62 10.58 18.76
C ASN A 387 9.29 11.03 19.38
N LEU A 388 8.17 10.66 18.76
CA LEU A 388 6.84 10.83 19.35
C LEU A 388 6.31 9.49 19.84
N SER A 389 5.98 9.40 21.12
CA SER A 389 5.34 8.23 21.70
C SER A 389 3.84 8.47 21.81
N VAL A 390 3.00 7.53 21.38
CA VAL A 390 1.54 7.71 21.28
C VAL A 390 0.77 6.56 21.93
N GLN A 391 -0.35 6.90 22.57
CA GLN A 391 -1.35 5.98 23.13
C GLN A 391 -2.67 6.71 23.41
N GLY A 392 -3.72 5.97 23.77
CA GLY A 392 -4.97 6.50 24.31
C GLY A 392 -6.17 6.30 23.39
N GLN A 393 -7.19 7.14 23.59
CA GLN A 393 -8.44 7.11 22.83
C GLN A 393 -8.63 8.45 22.11
N LEU A 394 -8.77 8.43 20.80
CA LEU A 394 -8.85 9.60 19.94
C LEU A 394 -10.31 9.95 19.64
N SER A 395 -10.69 11.20 19.85
CA SER A 395 -11.88 11.79 19.23
C SER A 395 -11.45 12.89 18.24
N GLY A 396 -11.97 12.83 17.01
CA GLY A 396 -11.65 13.72 15.89
C GLY A 396 -10.58 13.18 14.94
N GLN A 397 -10.07 14.06 14.08
CA GLN A 397 -9.09 13.72 13.04
C GLN A 397 -7.70 14.21 13.44
N VAL A 398 -6.74 13.30 13.56
CA VAL A 398 -5.36 13.63 13.96
C VAL A 398 -4.35 13.00 13.02
N VAL A 399 -3.35 13.81 12.64
CA VAL A 399 -2.13 13.36 11.98
C VAL A 399 -0.98 13.49 12.97
N VAL A 400 -0.29 12.39 13.23
CA VAL A 400 0.99 12.38 13.95
C VAL A 400 2.09 12.13 12.93
N TYR A 401 2.96 13.11 12.75
CA TYR A 401 4.08 13.03 11.84
C TYR A 401 5.41 13.11 12.60
N SER A 402 6.36 12.23 12.27
CA SER A 402 7.76 12.35 12.69
C SER A 402 8.71 11.95 11.56
N PRO A 403 9.70 12.79 11.21
CA PRO A 403 10.73 12.41 10.24
C PRO A 403 11.65 11.28 10.75
N TYR A 404 11.57 10.95 12.05
CA TYR A 404 12.49 9.98 12.67
C TYR A 404 11.80 8.74 13.23
N ARG A 405 10.85 8.90 14.15
CA ARG A 405 10.21 7.75 14.80
C ARG A 405 8.90 8.12 15.46
N ILE A 406 7.94 7.21 15.33
CA ILE A 406 6.76 7.14 16.19
C ILE A 406 6.81 5.82 16.98
N SER A 407 6.71 5.90 18.31
CA SER A 407 6.63 4.76 19.21
C SER A 407 5.18 4.57 19.69
N ILE A 408 4.59 3.39 19.46
CA ILE A 408 3.27 3.03 19.98
C ILE A 408 3.49 2.40 21.37
N THR A 409 3.05 3.09 22.42
CA THR A 409 3.30 2.70 23.81
C THR A 409 2.13 1.98 24.47
N GLY A 410 0.98 1.92 23.81
CA GLY A 410 -0.22 1.26 24.31
C GLY A 410 -1.29 1.23 23.23
N HIS A 411 -2.53 0.93 23.63
CA HIS A 411 -3.66 0.96 22.71
C HIS A 411 -3.83 2.34 22.07
N LEU A 412 -4.28 2.34 20.82
CA LEU A 412 -4.80 3.50 20.12
C LEU A 412 -6.20 3.12 19.64
N ARG A 413 -7.22 3.76 20.20
CA ARG A 413 -8.63 3.49 19.86
C ARG A 413 -9.32 4.77 19.45
N TYR A 414 -10.35 4.65 18.62
CA TYR A 414 -11.29 5.72 18.36
C TYR A 414 -12.26 5.85 19.56
N ALA A 415 -12.71 7.08 19.82
CA ALA A 415 -13.70 7.40 20.82
C ALA A 415 -15.06 6.89 20.37
N ASP A 416 -15.38 7.15 19.11
CA ASP A 416 -16.50 6.58 18.37
C ASP A 416 -15.99 5.55 17.37
N ASN A 417 -16.23 4.26 17.62
CA ASN A 417 -15.68 3.17 16.81
C ASN A 417 -16.48 3.03 15.50
N PRO A 418 -15.86 3.16 14.32
CA PRO A 418 -16.55 3.07 13.02
C PRO A 418 -17.16 1.70 12.72
N GLN A 419 -16.72 0.64 13.41
CA GLN A 419 -17.36 -0.67 13.32
C GLN A 419 -18.75 -0.69 14.01
N ASP A 420 -18.98 0.23 14.95
CA ASP A 420 -20.23 0.39 15.70
C ASP A 420 -21.03 1.61 15.21
N SER A 421 -20.36 2.64 14.66
CA SER A 421 -20.90 3.92 14.20
C SER A 421 -20.27 4.32 12.87
N ALA A 422 -20.88 3.93 11.74
CA ALA A 422 -20.32 4.15 10.41
C ALA A 422 -20.01 5.64 10.09
N ASP A 423 -20.73 6.56 10.73
CA ASP A 423 -20.56 8.01 10.56
C ASP A 423 -19.51 8.63 11.50
N SER A 424 -18.77 7.80 12.26
CA SER A 424 -17.71 8.26 13.14
C SER A 424 -16.74 9.19 12.39
N PRO A 425 -16.43 10.38 12.92
CA PRO A 425 -15.45 11.28 12.33
C PRO A 425 -14.01 10.94 12.73
N ASP A 426 -13.82 9.97 13.62
CA ASP A 426 -12.53 9.68 14.24
C ASP A 426 -11.58 9.00 13.25
N LEU A 427 -10.42 9.64 13.02
CA LEU A 427 -9.38 9.16 12.11
C LEU A 427 -8.00 9.51 12.64
N LEU A 428 -7.14 8.49 12.78
CA LEU A 428 -5.74 8.66 13.17
C LEU A 428 -4.83 8.28 12.00
N SER A 429 -3.94 9.19 11.62
CA SER A 429 -2.82 8.87 10.73
C SER A 429 -1.51 8.95 11.50
N LEU A 430 -0.75 7.86 11.52
CA LEU A 430 0.62 7.81 12.04
C LEU A 430 1.58 7.76 10.86
N ILE A 431 2.38 8.80 10.68
CA ILE A 431 3.26 8.95 9.52
C ILE A 431 4.68 9.15 10.01
N SER A 432 5.58 8.26 9.61
CA SER A 432 7.01 8.45 9.81
C SER A 432 7.79 8.14 8.56
N ASP A 433 8.71 9.04 8.20
CA ASP A 433 9.64 8.82 7.07
C ASP A 433 10.55 7.61 7.32
N HIS A 434 10.74 7.28 8.60
CA HIS A 434 11.57 6.19 9.06
C HIS A 434 10.73 5.09 9.69
N THR A 435 10.60 5.09 11.02
CA THR A 435 10.15 3.90 11.75
C THR A 435 8.91 4.18 12.58
N ILE A 436 7.91 3.32 12.43
CA ILE A 436 6.83 3.19 13.41
C ILE A 436 7.07 1.90 14.18
N GLN A 437 7.11 2.00 15.50
CA GLN A 437 7.59 0.94 16.37
C GLN A 437 6.60 0.68 17.49
N ILE A 438 6.15 -0.56 17.63
CA ILE A 438 5.46 -1.05 18.82
C ILE A 438 6.49 -1.33 19.90
N GLU A 439 6.32 -0.68 21.06
CA GLU A 439 7.28 -0.78 22.16
C GLU A 439 7.29 -2.15 22.83
N THR A 440 8.29 -2.37 23.69
CA THR A 440 8.48 -3.64 24.40
C THR A 440 7.26 -4.03 25.25
N PRO A 441 7.10 -5.31 25.62
CA PRO A 441 5.99 -5.73 26.48
C PRO A 441 5.98 -5.05 27.85
N SER A 442 7.13 -4.57 28.34
CA SER A 442 7.21 -3.79 29.59
C SER A 442 6.53 -2.42 29.51
N VAL A 443 6.27 -1.94 28.28
CA VAL A 443 5.64 -0.63 28.01
C VAL A 443 4.20 -0.82 27.57
N THR A 444 3.95 -1.67 26.57
CA THR A 444 2.59 -1.91 26.05
C THR A 444 1.74 -2.79 26.97
N GLY A 445 2.37 -3.46 27.93
CA GLY A 445 1.75 -4.54 28.70
C GLY A 445 1.79 -5.90 27.98
N PRO A 446 1.39 -6.98 28.69
CA PRO A 446 1.18 -8.30 28.11
C PRO A 446 -0.16 -8.38 27.36
N GLY A 447 -0.32 -9.42 26.54
CA GLY A 447 -1.57 -9.71 25.83
C GLY A 447 -1.79 -8.83 24.60
N ASP A 448 -3.04 -8.69 24.20
CA ASP A 448 -3.45 -8.07 22.95
C ASP A 448 -3.11 -6.58 22.87
N LEU A 449 -2.81 -6.10 21.67
CA LEU A 449 -2.63 -4.69 21.36
C LEU A 449 -3.63 -4.28 20.28
N HIS A 450 -4.29 -3.15 20.49
CA HIS A 450 -5.30 -2.63 19.55
C HIS A 450 -4.85 -1.27 19.04
N ILE A 451 -4.77 -1.13 17.72
CA ILE A 451 -4.39 0.09 17.04
C ILE A 451 -5.45 0.39 15.98
N GLN A 452 -6.19 1.48 16.16
CA GLN A 452 -7.13 2.00 15.18
C GLN A 452 -6.50 3.23 14.54
N ALA A 453 -5.85 3.03 13.39
CA ALA A 453 -5.10 4.05 12.68
C ALA A 453 -4.74 3.61 11.24
N ALA A 454 -4.55 4.59 10.36
CA ALA A 454 -3.74 4.43 9.17
C ALA A 454 -2.26 4.67 9.53
N ILE A 455 -1.37 3.74 9.17
CA ILE A 455 0.04 3.71 9.58
C ILE A 455 0.93 3.75 8.33
N TYR A 456 1.73 4.79 8.20
CA TYR A 456 2.75 4.94 7.16
C TYR A 456 4.14 4.96 7.80
N ALA A 457 4.92 3.90 7.58
CA ALA A 457 6.29 3.77 8.05
C ALA A 457 7.26 3.69 6.85
N GLY A 458 7.73 4.85 6.38
CA GLY A 458 8.53 4.98 5.15
C GLY A 458 9.73 4.06 5.07
N ARG A 459 10.33 3.69 6.20
CA ARG A 459 11.39 2.68 6.27
C ARG A 459 10.95 1.37 6.89
N ARG A 460 10.37 1.37 8.10
CA ARG A 460 10.11 0.13 8.83
C ARG A 460 8.94 0.21 9.80
N PHE A 461 8.02 -0.75 9.71
CA PHE A 461 7.11 -1.07 10.80
C PHE A 461 7.71 -2.18 11.66
N SER A 462 7.80 -2.00 12.98
CA SER A 462 8.51 -2.96 13.82
C SER A 462 7.87 -3.23 15.18
N VAL A 463 7.99 -4.47 15.64
CA VAL A 463 7.65 -4.89 17.00
C VAL A 463 8.92 -5.14 17.78
N ARG A 464 9.17 -4.34 18.82
CA ARG A 464 10.33 -4.58 19.69
C ARG A 464 10.15 -5.89 20.44
N GLN A 465 11.25 -6.64 20.57
CA GLN A 465 11.26 -7.90 21.32
C GLN A 465 10.13 -8.84 20.88
N PHE A 466 9.91 -8.99 19.57
CA PHE A 466 8.90 -9.89 19.03
C PHE A 466 9.10 -11.37 19.47
N ARG A 467 10.31 -11.74 19.91
CA ARG A 467 10.63 -13.06 20.49
C ARG A 467 10.27 -13.21 21.98
N ALA A 468 9.74 -12.17 22.62
CA ALA A 468 9.31 -12.25 24.01
C ALA A 468 8.13 -13.23 24.15
N ARG A 469 8.07 -13.94 25.29
CA ARG A 469 7.10 -15.03 25.56
C ARG A 469 5.66 -14.55 25.86
N ASN A 470 5.25 -13.41 25.32
CA ASN A 470 3.91 -12.87 25.55
C ASN A 470 3.13 -13.03 24.25
N ASN A 471 2.40 -14.13 24.11
CA ASN A 471 1.54 -14.33 22.96
C ASN A 471 0.26 -13.53 23.16
N GLY A 472 -0.08 -12.69 22.19
CA GLY A 472 -1.36 -12.00 22.08
C GLY A 472 -1.67 -11.73 20.62
N MET A 473 -2.75 -11.01 20.38
CA MET A 473 -3.12 -10.55 19.04
C MET A 473 -2.74 -9.08 18.86
N LEU A 474 -2.10 -8.76 17.74
CA LEU A 474 -1.94 -7.38 17.29
C LEU A 474 -3.11 -7.05 16.36
N TYR A 475 -4.12 -6.35 16.87
CA TYR A 475 -5.26 -5.87 16.10
C TYR A 475 -4.96 -4.50 15.52
N ILE A 476 -5.00 -4.39 14.20
CA ILE A 476 -4.91 -3.12 13.48
C ILE A 476 -6.20 -2.93 12.70
N TYR A 477 -6.95 -1.87 13.01
CA TYR A 477 -8.09 -1.43 12.21
C TYR A 477 -7.70 -0.17 11.44
N GLY A 478 -7.64 -0.25 10.11
CA GLY A 478 -7.14 0.80 9.24
C GLY A 478 -6.24 0.27 8.13
N SER A 479 -5.03 0.82 8.04
CA SER A 479 -4.08 0.53 6.95
C SER A 479 -2.65 0.46 7.49
N VAL A 480 -1.82 -0.45 6.98
CA VAL A 480 -0.40 -0.54 7.29
C VAL A 480 0.41 -0.47 6.01
N VAL A 481 1.20 0.60 5.86
CA VAL A 481 2.07 0.85 4.73
C VAL A 481 3.48 0.97 5.27
N ALA A 482 4.40 0.13 4.80
CA ALA A 482 5.77 0.17 5.28
C ALA A 482 6.80 -0.10 4.19
N GLY A 483 7.96 0.56 4.32
CA GLY A 483 9.14 0.21 3.54
C GLY A 483 9.58 -1.24 3.77
N SER A 484 9.43 -1.72 5.01
CA SER A 484 9.80 -3.06 5.44
C SER A 484 9.10 -3.37 6.77
N MET A 485 9.03 -4.65 7.16
CA MET A 485 8.42 -5.01 8.44
C MET A 485 9.25 -6.03 9.22
N SER A 486 9.28 -5.91 10.55
CA SER A 486 9.81 -6.98 11.39
C SER A 486 8.79 -8.09 11.59
N ALA A 487 9.27 -9.26 12.03
CA ALA A 487 8.41 -10.28 12.60
C ALA A 487 7.61 -9.70 13.78
N THR A 488 6.36 -10.12 13.88
CA THR A 488 5.43 -9.85 14.98
C THR A 488 5.36 -11.05 15.91
N GLU A 489 5.38 -12.26 15.33
CA GLU A 489 5.40 -13.55 16.01
C GLU A 489 6.80 -13.92 16.57
N PRO A 490 6.90 -14.61 17.72
CA PRO A 490 5.80 -15.23 18.46
C PRO A 490 4.99 -14.28 19.35
N ARG A 491 5.43 -13.03 19.55
CA ARG A 491 4.75 -12.11 20.48
C ARG A 491 3.32 -11.80 20.02
N TYR A 492 3.12 -11.51 18.73
CA TYR A 492 1.81 -11.21 18.19
C TYR A 492 1.52 -12.04 16.94
N ALA A 493 0.40 -12.75 16.93
CA ALA A 493 -0.29 -13.05 15.68
C ALA A 493 -1.01 -11.77 15.22
N THR A 494 -0.87 -11.39 13.96
CA THR A 494 -1.37 -10.10 13.47
C THR A 494 -2.76 -10.24 12.88
N ARG A 495 -3.69 -9.37 13.26
CA ARG A 495 -4.97 -9.21 12.57
C ARG A 495 -5.11 -7.78 12.07
N ILE A 496 -5.11 -7.62 10.75
CA ILE A 496 -5.33 -6.34 10.08
C ILE A 496 -6.73 -6.38 9.47
N GLU A 497 -7.56 -5.41 9.84
CA GLU A 497 -8.89 -5.23 9.30
C GLU A 497 -8.99 -3.84 8.66
N PHE A 498 -9.34 -3.80 7.38
CA PHE A 498 -9.45 -2.56 6.64
C PHE A 498 -10.58 -1.66 7.15
N ASP A 499 -10.32 -0.36 7.26
CA ASP A 499 -11.35 0.64 7.53
C ASP A 499 -12.03 1.03 6.22
N HIS A 500 -13.24 0.50 5.98
CA HIS A 500 -13.99 0.71 4.74
C HIS A 500 -14.29 2.18 4.40
N ARG A 501 -14.26 3.10 5.37
CA ARG A 501 -14.38 4.54 5.07
C ARG A 501 -13.28 4.97 4.10
N LEU A 502 -12.10 4.36 4.22
CA LEU A 502 -10.92 4.64 3.41
C LEU A 502 -11.08 4.24 1.94
N ASP A 503 -12.13 3.53 1.52
CA ASP A 503 -12.42 3.35 0.08
C ASP A 503 -12.88 4.65 -0.58
N SER A 504 -13.48 5.55 0.20
CA SER A 504 -14.10 6.80 -0.27
C SER A 504 -13.34 8.05 0.14
N ILE A 505 -12.50 7.95 1.18
CA ILE A 505 -11.67 9.04 1.69
C ILE A 505 -10.22 8.58 1.86
N ARG A 506 -9.30 9.52 1.77
CA ARG A 506 -7.91 9.29 2.15
C ARG A 506 -7.76 9.47 3.66
N ALA A 507 -6.93 8.66 4.31
CA ALA A 507 -6.57 8.93 5.69
C ALA A 507 -5.85 10.30 5.77
N PRO A 508 -6.10 11.14 6.79
CA PRO A 508 -5.62 12.51 6.78
C PRO A 508 -4.09 12.57 6.64
N GLY A 509 -3.62 13.23 5.59
CA GLY A 509 -2.20 13.34 5.29
C GLY A 509 -1.49 12.08 4.79
N PHE A 510 -2.21 11.01 4.45
CA PHE A 510 -1.58 9.83 3.85
C PHE A 510 -1.05 10.12 2.44
N PRO A 511 0.02 9.43 1.99
CA PRO A 511 0.49 9.55 0.63
C PRO A 511 -0.44 8.93 -0.41
N MET A 512 -0.33 9.45 -1.63
CA MET A 512 -0.91 8.85 -2.83
C MET A 512 0.04 7.84 -3.47
N THR A 513 -0.50 6.80 -4.09
CA THR A 513 0.25 5.87 -4.94
C THR A 513 0.50 6.48 -6.33
N ASP A 514 1.22 5.80 -7.19
CA ASP A 514 1.29 6.07 -8.64
C ASP A 514 0.09 5.48 -9.43
N ARG A 515 -0.83 4.77 -8.76
CA ARG A 515 -1.97 4.08 -9.38
C ARG A 515 -3.22 4.94 -9.44
N TYR A 516 -3.99 4.71 -10.50
CA TYR A 516 -5.29 5.31 -10.71
C TYR A 516 -6.35 4.22 -10.87
N ALA A 517 -7.59 4.56 -10.58
CA ALA A 517 -8.77 3.77 -10.89
C ALA A 517 -9.77 4.62 -11.67
N LEU A 518 -10.56 3.98 -12.52
CA LEU A 518 -11.68 4.62 -13.19
C LEU A 518 -12.76 4.95 -12.16
N GLU A 519 -13.08 6.23 -11.98
CA GLU A 519 -14.16 6.70 -11.09
C GLU A 519 -15.46 6.85 -11.87
N SER A 520 -15.42 7.52 -13.03
CA SER A 520 -16.58 7.69 -13.89
C SER A 520 -16.20 7.97 -15.34
N GLN A 521 -17.15 7.79 -16.25
CA GLN A 521 -16.97 8.00 -17.67
C GLN A 521 -18.27 8.57 -18.25
N ASP A 522 -18.20 9.62 -19.07
CA ASP A 522 -19.37 10.11 -19.83
C ASP A 522 -19.49 9.29 -21.13
N PRO A 523 -20.49 8.41 -21.28
CA PRO A 523 -20.61 7.57 -22.47
C PRO A 523 -21.18 8.33 -23.68
N HIS A 524 -21.24 9.67 -23.62
CA HIS A 524 -21.74 10.51 -24.70
C HIS A 524 -20.70 11.52 -25.18
N TRP A 525 -20.68 11.71 -26.49
CA TRP A 525 -20.10 12.86 -27.15
C TRP A 525 -20.99 14.08 -26.97
N ARG A 526 -20.37 15.22 -26.66
CA ARG A 526 -21.02 16.53 -26.54
C ARG A 526 -20.35 17.52 -27.48
N VAL A 527 -21.15 18.28 -28.21
CA VAL A 527 -20.65 19.23 -29.22
C VAL A 527 -19.98 20.44 -28.54
N ALA A 528 -18.74 20.77 -28.94
CA ALA A 528 -18.10 22.03 -28.57
C ALA A 528 -18.70 23.19 -29.38
N ARG A 529 -18.82 24.36 -28.76
CA ARG A 529 -19.31 25.57 -29.43
C ARG A 529 -18.32 26.11 -30.44
#